data_AF-A0A7L0W4D6-F1
#
_entry.id   AF-A0A7L0W4D6-F1
#
_cell.length_a   1.000
_cell.length_b   1.000
_cell.length_c   1.000
_cell.angle_alpha   90.00
_cell.angle_beta   90.00
_cell.angle_gamma   90.00
#
_symmetry.space_group_name_H-M   'P 1'
#
loop_
_entity.id
_entity.type
_entity.pdbx_description
1 polymer ?
#
loop_
_entity_poly.entity_id
_entity_poly.type
_entity_poly.pdbx_seq_one_letter_code
_entity_poly.pdbx_strand_id
1 'polypeptide(L)'
;PKTNIVFLKVHKSASSTVMNVLFRFGETHNLTFAFPLQGGHQLFYPHHFMARFVQGFTPGKPPRFNILCHHMRFLRPEVQKVVPSTAVYFSILRNPVQLMESSFVYYKGTSAFSRARSLEEFLSQPYRFYNPAAGNSHYARNLMTFDFGFNPDGEVTAERVHLMLKAIEASFDLLLISEYFDESMVLLKETLCWDLDSVVYFPLNIRDSSTRSPLSGAIAEKIKAWNRLDWEIYIHFNRTFWERINRDIGRERMQQEVRALRQRQAELARVCLQGTGSVAPKDIKDSSLRPLQHGNAKILGYNLKQGLDEETERMCRRLVTPELQYSTSLYKKQFPQKPP
;
A
#
# COMPACT_ATOMS: atom_id res chain seq x y z
N PRO A 1 -16.32 -8.59 13.93
CA PRO A 1 -15.28 -8.40 12.89
C PRO A 1 -15.89 -8.15 11.50
N LYS A 2 -15.39 -7.14 10.78
CA LYS A 2 -15.74 -6.84 9.38
C LYS A 2 -14.89 -7.72 8.45
N THR A 3 -15.51 -8.25 7.39
CA THR A 3 -14.86 -9.19 6.45
C THR A 3 -14.89 -8.72 5.00
N ASN A 4 -15.81 -7.83 4.64
CA ASN A 4 -15.88 -7.22 3.31
C ASN A 4 -15.06 -5.93 3.31
N ILE A 5 -14.02 -5.86 2.49
CA ILE A 5 -12.95 -4.87 2.57
C ILE A 5 -12.53 -4.45 1.17
N VAL A 6 -12.43 -3.14 0.98
CA VAL A 6 -11.73 -2.52 -0.15
C VAL A 6 -10.55 -1.75 0.40
N PHE A 7 -9.36 -2.16 0.01
CA PHE A 7 -8.13 -1.42 0.25
C PHE A 7 -7.59 -0.87 -1.06
N LEU A 8 -7.70 0.44 -1.25
CA LEU A 8 -7.02 1.10 -2.36
C LEU A 8 -5.52 1.18 -2.03
N LYS A 9 -4.75 0.31 -2.69
CA LYS A 9 -3.29 0.24 -2.54
C LYS A 9 -2.61 1.39 -3.27
N VAL A 10 -2.18 2.40 -2.53
CA VAL A 10 -1.36 3.51 -3.06
C VAL A 10 0.09 3.07 -3.22
N HIS A 11 0.75 3.54 -4.27
CA HIS A 11 2.14 3.22 -4.55
C HIS A 11 3.10 3.89 -3.55
N LYS A 12 4.10 3.12 -3.09
CA LYS A 12 5.21 3.59 -2.24
C LYS A 12 4.78 4.17 -0.87
N SER A 13 3.60 3.80 -0.36
CA SER A 13 3.04 4.21 0.93
C SER A 13 2.91 3.06 1.94
N ALA A 14 3.93 2.19 2.03
CA ALA A 14 3.92 1.00 2.91
C ALA A 14 2.73 0.03 2.70
N SER A 15 2.07 0.13 1.54
CA SER A 15 0.84 -0.57 1.23
C SER A 15 1.01 -2.09 1.03
N SER A 16 2.24 -2.55 0.75
CA SER A 16 2.59 -3.99 0.75
C SER A 16 2.45 -4.64 2.14
N THR A 17 2.78 -3.90 3.20
CA THR A 17 2.62 -4.37 4.59
C THR A 17 1.14 -4.53 4.93
N VAL A 18 0.31 -3.53 4.60
CA VAL A 18 -1.14 -3.60 4.80
C VAL A 18 -1.75 -4.74 3.98
N MET A 19 -1.31 -4.94 2.74
CA MET A 19 -1.77 -6.04 1.89
C MET A 19 -1.45 -7.41 2.51
N ASN A 20 -0.26 -7.59 3.11
CA ASN A 20 0.07 -8.82 3.84
C ASN A 20 -0.87 -9.06 5.04
N VAL A 21 -1.19 -8.02 5.82
CA VAL A 21 -2.17 -8.08 6.90
C VAL A 21 -3.54 -8.55 6.38
N LEU A 22 -4.02 -7.98 5.28
CA LEU A 22 -5.29 -8.39 4.65
C LEU A 22 -5.26 -9.83 4.11
N PHE A 23 -4.14 -10.25 3.53
CA PHE A 23 -3.93 -11.62 3.06
C PHE A 23 -3.98 -12.63 4.21
N ARG A 24 -3.30 -12.35 5.32
CA ARG A 24 -3.32 -13.19 6.52
C ARG A 24 -4.70 -13.30 7.13
N PHE A 25 -5.40 -12.17 7.24
CA PHE A 25 -6.75 -12.15 7.78
C PHE A 25 -7.70 -12.95 6.88
N GLY A 26 -7.70 -12.68 5.57
CA GLY A 26 -8.58 -13.36 4.63
C GLY A 26 -8.28 -14.85 4.51
N GLU A 27 -7.01 -15.25 4.53
CA GLU A 27 -6.63 -16.66 4.54
C GLU A 27 -7.13 -17.39 5.80
N THR A 28 -6.94 -16.79 6.97
CA THR A 28 -7.37 -17.35 8.26
C THR A 28 -8.89 -17.53 8.34
N HIS A 29 -9.64 -16.62 7.71
CA HIS A 29 -11.10 -16.62 7.73
C HIS A 29 -11.73 -17.24 6.47
N ASN A 30 -10.94 -17.90 5.61
CA ASN A 30 -11.40 -18.48 4.33
C ASN A 30 -12.20 -17.51 3.45
N LEU A 31 -11.76 -16.24 3.41
CA LEU A 31 -12.38 -15.18 2.61
C LEU A 31 -11.93 -15.25 1.15
N THR A 32 -12.77 -14.73 0.27
CA THR A 32 -12.50 -14.67 -1.17
C THR A 32 -11.86 -13.33 -1.55
N PHE A 33 -10.80 -13.38 -2.34
CA PHE A 33 -10.09 -12.21 -2.83
C PHE A 33 -10.45 -11.92 -4.29
N ALA A 34 -10.62 -10.63 -4.61
CA ALA A 34 -10.77 -10.15 -5.98
C ALA A 34 -9.39 -10.04 -6.65
N PHE A 35 -8.87 -11.17 -7.13
CA PHE A 35 -7.59 -11.22 -7.83
C PHE A 35 -7.67 -10.66 -9.25
N PRO A 36 -6.57 -10.11 -9.80
CA PRO A 36 -6.46 -9.83 -11.23
C PRO A 36 -6.64 -11.07 -12.10
N LEU A 37 -7.06 -10.86 -13.35
CA LEU A 37 -7.10 -11.91 -14.37
C LEU A 37 -5.79 -12.69 -14.41
N GLN A 38 -5.90 -14.02 -14.51
CA GLN A 38 -4.75 -14.94 -14.60
C GLN A 38 -3.74 -14.77 -13.45
N GLY A 39 -4.17 -14.30 -12.27
CA GLY A 39 -3.28 -14.16 -11.11
C GLY A 39 -2.20 -13.08 -11.29
N GLY A 40 -2.42 -12.11 -12.18
CA GLY A 40 -1.56 -10.95 -12.32
C GLY A 40 -1.40 -10.14 -11.03
N HIS A 41 -0.48 -9.18 -11.04
CA HIS A 41 -0.11 -8.41 -9.84
C HIS A 41 -0.87 -7.08 -9.67
N GLN A 42 -1.56 -6.64 -10.71
CA GLN A 42 -2.29 -5.36 -10.75
C GLN A 42 -3.59 -5.52 -11.53
N LEU A 43 -4.60 -4.73 -11.20
CA LEU A 43 -5.93 -4.74 -11.81
C LEU A 43 -5.96 -3.82 -13.05
N PHE A 44 -5.16 -4.17 -14.05
CA PHE A 44 -5.06 -3.46 -15.35
C PHE A 44 -4.60 -1.99 -15.26
N TYR A 45 -3.77 -1.69 -14.26
CA TYR A 45 -3.10 -0.41 -14.11
C TYR A 45 -2.14 -0.16 -15.28
N PRO A 46 -2.04 1.06 -15.84
CA PRO A 46 -2.46 2.37 -15.30
C PRO A 46 -3.87 2.83 -15.70
N HIS A 47 -4.66 1.99 -16.37
CA HIS A 47 -6.04 2.35 -16.71
C HIS A 47 -6.96 2.29 -15.48
N HIS A 48 -8.06 3.05 -15.52
CA HIS A 48 -9.10 2.96 -14.50
C HIS A 48 -9.58 1.52 -14.32
N PHE A 49 -9.76 1.14 -13.05
CA PHE A 49 -10.29 -0.15 -12.67
C PHE A 49 -11.64 -0.40 -13.32
N MET A 50 -11.84 -1.62 -13.81
CA MET A 50 -13.13 -2.13 -14.25
C MET A 50 -13.35 -3.50 -13.63
N ALA A 51 -14.59 -3.82 -13.26
CA ALA A 51 -14.92 -5.07 -12.59
C ALA A 51 -14.51 -6.31 -13.42
N ARG A 52 -14.52 -6.19 -14.75
CA ARG A 52 -14.06 -7.22 -15.70
C ARG A 52 -12.58 -7.61 -15.56
N PHE A 53 -11.77 -6.83 -14.87
CA PHE A 53 -10.36 -7.15 -14.61
C PHE A 53 -10.16 -8.07 -13.41
N VAL A 54 -11.24 -8.48 -12.75
CA VAL A 54 -11.22 -9.43 -11.63
C VAL A 54 -11.47 -10.85 -12.13
N GLN A 55 -10.57 -11.77 -11.77
CA GLN A 55 -10.72 -13.19 -12.06
C GLN A 55 -12.01 -13.74 -11.47
N GLY A 56 -12.84 -14.33 -12.33
CA GLY A 56 -14.12 -14.93 -11.91
C GLY A 56 -15.27 -13.94 -11.75
N PHE A 57 -15.06 -12.65 -12.02
CA PHE A 57 -16.17 -11.69 -12.13
C PHE A 57 -17.10 -12.08 -13.28
N THR A 58 -18.41 -11.99 -13.04
CA THR A 58 -19.45 -12.26 -14.05
C THR A 58 -20.47 -11.11 -14.02
N PRO A 59 -20.67 -10.37 -15.13
CA PRO A 59 -21.66 -9.30 -15.19
C PRO A 59 -23.06 -9.76 -14.78
N GLY A 60 -23.78 -8.91 -14.04
CA GLY A 60 -25.16 -9.18 -13.59
C GLY A 60 -25.30 -10.17 -12.43
N LYS A 61 -24.20 -10.79 -11.96
CA LYS A 61 -24.21 -11.58 -10.72
C LYS A 61 -23.97 -10.64 -9.51
N PRO A 62 -24.52 -10.97 -8.33
CA PRO A 62 -24.26 -10.20 -7.13
C PRO A 62 -22.75 -10.23 -6.80
N PRO A 63 -22.21 -9.19 -6.12
CA PRO A 63 -20.83 -9.18 -5.66
C PRO A 63 -20.50 -10.41 -4.81
N ARG A 64 -19.33 -11.02 -5.04
CA ARG A 64 -18.93 -12.27 -4.38
C ARG A 64 -17.60 -12.20 -3.65
N PHE A 65 -16.82 -11.15 -3.86
CA PHE A 65 -15.48 -11.05 -3.30
C PHE A 65 -15.52 -10.30 -1.97
N ASN A 66 -14.85 -10.85 -0.97
CA ASN A 66 -14.74 -10.22 0.33
C ASN A 66 -13.66 -9.13 0.32
N ILE A 67 -12.48 -9.40 -0.24
CA ILE A 67 -11.32 -8.49 -0.16
C ILE A 67 -10.84 -8.08 -1.54
N LEU A 68 -10.76 -6.77 -1.79
CA LEU A 68 -10.13 -6.17 -2.96
C LEU A 68 -8.94 -5.31 -2.50
N CYS A 69 -7.70 -5.72 -2.81
CA CYS A 69 -6.49 -5.08 -2.24
C CYS A 69 -5.28 -4.97 -3.19
N HIS A 70 -5.42 -5.32 -4.47
CA HIS A 70 -4.35 -5.17 -5.47
C HIS A 70 -4.28 -3.74 -6.02
N HIS A 71 -3.14 -3.38 -6.61
CA HIS A 71 -2.98 -2.07 -7.25
C HIS A 71 -4.00 -1.87 -8.37
N MET A 72 -4.64 -0.69 -8.37
CA MET A 72 -5.62 -0.28 -9.36
C MET A 72 -5.61 1.25 -9.45
N ARG A 73 -6.15 1.80 -10.54
CA ARG A 73 -6.56 3.20 -10.58
C ARG A 73 -8.04 3.29 -10.22
N PHE A 74 -8.36 3.89 -9.10
CA PHE A 74 -9.67 3.76 -8.47
C PHE A 74 -10.82 4.27 -9.36
N LEU A 75 -11.92 3.52 -9.38
CA LEU A 75 -13.18 3.92 -10.00
C LEU A 75 -14.34 3.31 -9.21
N ARG A 76 -14.94 4.12 -8.31
CA ARG A 76 -15.91 3.62 -7.33
C ARG A 76 -17.09 2.83 -7.92
N PRO A 77 -17.76 3.28 -9.00
CA PRO A 77 -18.88 2.54 -9.58
C PRO A 77 -18.49 1.13 -10.05
N GLU A 78 -17.24 0.92 -10.46
CA GLU A 78 -16.74 -0.41 -10.86
C GLU A 78 -16.38 -1.26 -9.64
N VAL A 79 -15.79 -0.66 -8.60
CA VAL A 79 -15.47 -1.37 -7.35
C VAL A 79 -16.72 -1.93 -6.68
N GLN A 80 -17.82 -1.16 -6.67
CA GLN A 80 -19.10 -1.57 -6.07
C GLN A 80 -19.75 -2.77 -6.76
N LYS A 81 -19.32 -3.13 -7.98
CA LYS A 81 -19.79 -4.34 -8.68
C LYS A 81 -19.10 -5.61 -8.18
N VAL A 82 -17.94 -5.48 -7.52
CA VAL A 82 -17.06 -6.60 -7.16
C VAL A 82 -17.22 -7.00 -5.70
N VAL A 83 -17.36 -6.02 -4.81
CA VAL A 83 -17.52 -6.23 -3.37
C VAL A 83 -18.93 -5.87 -2.88
N PRO A 84 -19.44 -6.50 -1.80
CA PRO A 84 -20.73 -6.15 -1.21
C PRO A 84 -20.81 -4.69 -0.75
N SER A 85 -22.01 -4.12 -0.71
CA SER A 85 -22.26 -2.74 -0.24
C SER A 85 -21.90 -2.51 1.23
N THR A 86 -21.78 -3.58 2.02
CA THR A 86 -21.33 -3.55 3.42
C THR A 86 -19.81 -3.40 3.56
N ALA A 87 -19.06 -3.37 2.45
CA ALA A 87 -17.61 -3.35 2.49
C ALA A 87 -17.09 -2.05 3.12
N VAL A 88 -16.05 -2.17 3.95
CA VAL A 88 -15.32 -1.02 4.50
C VAL A 88 -14.24 -0.62 3.50
N TYR A 89 -14.25 0.64 3.08
CA TYR A 89 -13.31 1.22 2.13
C TYR A 89 -12.23 1.96 2.88
N PHE A 90 -10.97 1.60 2.67
CA PHE A 90 -9.86 2.36 3.22
C PHE A 90 -8.67 2.43 2.25
N SER A 91 -7.76 3.34 2.53
CA SER A 91 -6.51 3.50 1.79
C SER A 91 -5.38 3.95 2.71
N ILE A 92 -4.19 4.14 2.18
CA ILE A 92 -3.02 4.61 2.92
C ILE A 92 -2.28 5.69 2.15
N LEU A 93 -2.05 6.82 2.82
CA LEU A 93 -1.34 7.97 2.29
C LEU A 93 0.10 7.98 2.79
N ARG A 94 0.92 8.80 2.13
CA ARG A 94 2.29 9.10 2.55
C ARG A 94 2.60 10.55 2.21
N ASN A 95 3.49 11.17 2.99
CA ASN A 95 3.99 12.50 2.70
C ASN A 95 4.56 12.55 1.27
N PRO A 96 4.06 13.45 0.40
CA PRO A 96 4.48 13.52 -1.00
C PRO A 96 5.98 13.73 -1.20
N VAL A 97 6.65 14.38 -0.24
CA VAL A 97 8.11 14.59 -0.26
C VAL A 97 8.84 13.24 -0.22
N GLN A 98 8.48 12.38 0.73
CA GLN A 98 9.09 11.06 0.87
C GLN A 98 8.60 10.09 -0.23
N LEU A 99 7.34 10.23 -0.64
CA LEU A 99 6.77 9.41 -1.72
C LEU A 99 7.51 9.67 -3.04
N MET A 100 7.75 10.94 -3.39
CA MET A 100 8.46 11.29 -4.63
C MET A 100 9.88 10.74 -4.66
N GLU A 101 10.63 10.88 -3.55
CA GLU A 101 11.99 10.32 -3.47
C GLU A 101 11.98 8.79 -3.58
N SER A 102 11.03 8.13 -2.90
CA SER A 102 10.87 6.68 -3.05
C SER A 102 10.44 6.27 -4.46
N SER A 103 9.62 7.08 -5.14
CA SER A 103 9.14 6.84 -6.49
C SER A 103 10.28 6.97 -7.51
N PHE A 104 11.06 8.05 -7.41
CA PHE A 104 12.21 8.31 -8.29
C PHE A 104 13.23 7.17 -8.28
N VAL A 105 13.57 6.65 -7.09
CA VAL A 105 14.55 5.56 -6.95
C VAL A 105 13.97 4.24 -7.43
N TYR A 106 12.72 3.92 -7.07
CA TYR A 106 12.10 2.64 -7.42
C TYR A 106 11.77 2.56 -8.91
N TYR A 107 11.20 3.61 -9.49
CA TYR A 107 10.76 3.66 -10.89
C TYR A 107 11.81 4.30 -11.81
N LYS A 108 13.10 4.17 -11.46
CA LYS A 108 14.18 4.87 -12.15
C LYS A 108 14.20 4.65 -13.66
N GLY A 109 13.82 3.46 -14.12
CA GLY A 109 13.76 3.10 -15.55
C GLY A 109 12.57 3.65 -16.33
N THR A 110 11.63 4.36 -15.69
CA THR A 110 10.47 4.93 -16.40
C THR A 110 10.85 6.11 -17.28
N SER A 111 10.02 6.44 -18.26
CA SER A 111 10.31 7.51 -19.24
C SER A 111 10.60 8.87 -18.58
N ALA A 112 9.90 9.18 -17.48
CA ALA A 112 10.06 10.41 -16.73
C ALA A 112 11.36 10.45 -15.89
N PHE A 113 11.91 9.32 -15.49
CA PHE A 113 13.04 9.27 -14.56
C PHE A 113 14.35 8.78 -15.17
N SER A 114 14.30 8.00 -16.26
CA SER A 114 15.46 7.29 -16.82
C SER A 114 16.59 8.22 -17.26
N ARG A 115 16.24 9.41 -17.76
CA ARG A 115 17.21 10.40 -18.26
C ARG A 115 17.73 11.38 -17.22
N ALA A 116 17.05 11.52 -16.08
CA ALA A 116 17.53 12.38 -15.00
C ALA A 116 18.67 11.66 -14.25
N ARG A 117 19.72 12.35 -13.80
CA ARG A 117 20.80 11.73 -13.00
C ARG A 117 20.47 11.74 -11.51
N SER A 118 19.78 12.78 -11.04
CA SER A 118 19.33 12.93 -9.66
C SER A 118 17.90 13.44 -9.59
N LEU A 119 17.27 13.30 -8.43
CA LEU A 119 15.94 13.87 -8.19
C LEU A 119 15.97 15.40 -8.26
N GLU A 120 17.08 16.02 -7.82
CA GLU A 120 17.28 17.46 -7.92
C GLU A 120 17.34 17.95 -9.37
N GLU A 121 18.04 17.23 -10.25
CA GLU A 121 18.05 17.54 -11.69
C GLU A 121 16.66 17.39 -12.29
N PHE A 122 15.91 16.36 -11.92
CA PHE A 122 14.53 16.20 -12.35
C PHE A 122 13.67 17.40 -11.91
N LEU A 123 13.75 17.81 -10.64
CA LEU A 123 12.92 18.88 -10.09
C LEU A 123 13.33 20.29 -10.51
N SER A 124 14.55 20.49 -11.01
CA SER A 124 14.98 21.79 -11.55
C SER A 124 14.31 22.09 -12.90
N GLN A 125 14.04 21.06 -13.71
CA GLN A 125 13.42 21.17 -15.03
C GLN A 125 12.45 20.00 -15.30
N PRO A 126 11.38 19.81 -14.51
CA PRO A 126 10.58 18.59 -14.54
C PRO A 126 9.92 18.35 -15.91
N TYR A 127 9.47 19.41 -16.59
CA TYR A 127 8.87 19.32 -17.93
C TYR A 127 9.84 18.90 -19.04
N ARG A 128 11.16 18.92 -18.81
CA ARG A 128 12.14 18.35 -19.76
C ARG A 128 12.12 16.82 -19.74
N PHE A 129 11.74 16.24 -18.61
CA PHE A 129 11.77 14.81 -18.35
C PHE A 129 10.37 14.18 -18.41
N TYR A 130 9.38 14.87 -17.84
CA TYR A 130 8.01 14.42 -17.71
C TYR A 130 7.19 14.68 -18.99
N ASN A 131 6.53 13.64 -19.51
CA ASN A 131 5.56 13.75 -20.59
C ASN A 131 4.26 13.04 -20.19
N PRO A 132 3.13 13.75 -20.01
CA PRO A 132 1.87 13.13 -19.57
C PRO A 132 1.32 12.07 -20.53
N ALA A 133 1.70 12.12 -21.82
CA ALA A 133 1.27 11.13 -22.81
C ALA A 133 2.08 9.81 -22.76
N ALA A 134 3.20 9.78 -22.04
CA ALA A 134 4.02 8.56 -21.95
C ALA A 134 3.42 7.58 -20.92
N GLY A 135 3.22 6.33 -21.33
CA GLY A 135 2.42 5.33 -20.60
C GLY A 135 2.90 4.93 -19.20
N ASN A 136 4.08 5.36 -18.76
CA ASN A 136 4.59 5.13 -17.40
C ASN A 136 5.00 6.43 -16.66
N SER A 137 4.60 7.60 -17.16
CA SER A 137 4.94 8.88 -16.53
C SER A 137 4.13 9.18 -15.27
N HIS A 138 2.99 8.51 -15.03
CA HIS A 138 2.15 8.73 -13.84
C HIS A 138 2.87 8.51 -12.51
N TYR A 139 3.94 7.71 -12.48
CA TYR A 139 4.78 7.54 -11.29
C TYR A 139 5.53 8.82 -10.86
N ALA A 140 5.64 9.81 -11.75
CA ALA A 140 6.47 10.99 -11.55
C ALA A 140 5.73 12.24 -11.08
N ARG A 141 4.40 12.25 -11.09
CA ARG A 141 3.61 13.43 -10.72
C ARG A 141 2.28 13.03 -10.10
N ASN A 142 1.98 13.58 -8.92
CA ASN A 142 0.71 13.41 -8.21
C ASN A 142 0.25 11.95 -8.18
N LEU A 143 1.13 11.04 -7.72
CA LEU A 143 0.91 9.60 -7.79
C LEU A 143 -0.24 9.14 -6.89
N MET A 144 -0.44 9.75 -5.71
CA MET A 144 -1.61 9.43 -4.88
C MET A 144 -2.89 9.86 -5.59
N THR A 145 -2.93 11.07 -6.11
CA THR A 145 -4.05 11.60 -6.92
C THR A 145 -4.38 10.66 -8.09
N PHE A 146 -3.34 10.15 -8.78
CA PHE A 146 -3.50 9.17 -9.86
C PHE A 146 -4.13 7.87 -9.36
N ASP A 147 -3.62 7.29 -8.27
CA ASP A 147 -4.13 6.05 -7.68
C ASP A 147 -5.59 6.20 -7.22
N PHE A 148 -5.98 7.36 -6.69
CA PHE A 148 -7.38 7.71 -6.36
C PHE A 148 -8.29 7.90 -7.59
N GLY A 149 -7.76 7.79 -8.81
CA GLY A 149 -8.54 7.83 -10.05
C GLY A 149 -8.64 9.19 -10.71
N PHE A 150 -8.06 10.23 -10.10
CA PHE A 150 -8.11 11.60 -10.63
C PHE A 150 -7.04 11.84 -11.71
N ASN A 151 -7.09 13.01 -12.35
CA ASN A 151 -6.08 13.45 -13.31
C ASN A 151 -4.88 14.07 -12.55
N PRO A 152 -3.66 13.48 -12.64
CA PRO A 152 -2.48 14.01 -11.95
C PRO A 152 -2.00 15.35 -12.53
N ASP A 153 -2.41 15.70 -13.75
CA ASP A 153 -2.07 16.95 -14.43
C ASP A 153 -3.21 17.98 -14.37
N GLY A 154 -4.25 17.72 -13.58
CA GLY A 154 -5.38 18.62 -13.42
C GLY A 154 -4.97 19.98 -12.82
N GLU A 155 -5.66 21.04 -13.23
CA GLU A 155 -5.40 22.37 -12.66
C GLU A 155 -5.70 22.39 -11.15
N VAL A 156 -4.83 23.07 -10.41
CA VAL A 156 -4.93 23.20 -8.96
C VAL A 156 -5.68 24.50 -8.62
N THR A 157 -7.01 24.44 -8.69
CA THR A 157 -7.88 25.51 -8.19
C THR A 157 -8.50 25.11 -6.85
N ALA A 158 -8.83 26.09 -6.01
CA ALA A 158 -9.43 25.83 -4.69
C ALA A 158 -10.71 24.98 -4.79
N GLU A 159 -11.56 25.26 -5.79
CA GLU A 159 -12.77 24.50 -6.06
C GLU A 159 -12.48 23.04 -6.43
N ARG A 160 -11.56 22.79 -7.37
CA ARG A 160 -11.23 21.42 -7.80
C ARG A 160 -10.59 20.60 -6.69
N VAL A 161 -9.69 21.22 -5.93
CA VAL A 161 -9.08 20.60 -4.75
C VAL A 161 -10.17 20.25 -3.73
N HIS A 162 -11.07 21.17 -3.44
CA HIS A 162 -12.17 20.94 -2.49
C HIS A 162 -13.07 19.76 -2.94
N LEU A 163 -13.48 19.74 -4.21
CA LEU A 163 -14.30 18.66 -4.76
C LEU A 163 -13.58 17.31 -4.74
N MET A 164 -12.28 17.28 -5.05
CA MET A 164 -11.47 16.07 -4.97
C MET A 164 -11.40 15.53 -3.54
N LEU A 165 -11.12 16.39 -2.55
CA LEU A 165 -11.09 16.02 -1.14
C LEU A 165 -12.45 15.47 -0.69
N LYS A 166 -13.55 16.15 -1.05
CA LYS A 166 -14.92 15.69 -0.75
C LYS A 166 -15.25 14.35 -1.38
N ALA A 167 -14.82 14.11 -2.62
CA ALA A 167 -15.01 12.84 -3.29
C ALA A 167 -14.25 11.69 -2.61
N ILE A 168 -13.03 11.95 -2.12
CA ILE A 168 -12.25 10.97 -1.33
C ILE A 168 -12.93 10.73 0.02
N GLU A 169 -13.31 11.78 0.76
CA GLU A 169 -14.04 11.67 2.05
C GLU A 169 -15.32 10.85 1.93
N ALA A 170 -16.10 11.07 0.85
CA ALA A 170 -17.32 10.33 0.62
C ALA A 170 -17.08 8.86 0.25
N SER A 171 -15.87 8.51 -0.21
CA SER A 171 -15.55 7.18 -0.78
C SER A 171 -14.77 6.26 0.13
N PHE A 172 -14.11 6.79 1.15
CA PHE A 172 -13.28 6.01 2.04
C PHE A 172 -13.69 6.24 3.49
N ASP A 173 -14.01 5.14 4.17
CA ASP A 173 -14.32 5.12 5.60
C ASP A 173 -13.10 5.44 6.46
N LEU A 174 -11.88 5.18 5.95
CA LEU A 174 -10.63 5.41 6.67
C LEU A 174 -9.46 5.69 5.71
N LEU A 175 -8.63 6.69 6.01
CA LEU A 175 -7.33 6.88 5.37
C LEU A 175 -6.22 6.77 6.41
N LEU A 176 -5.34 5.79 6.22
CA LEU A 176 -4.15 5.56 7.02
C LEU A 176 -3.03 6.53 6.62
N ILE A 177 -2.10 6.81 7.53
CA ILE A 177 -0.94 7.67 7.28
C ILE A 177 0.35 6.87 7.53
N SER A 178 1.18 6.72 6.50
CA SER A 178 2.40 5.91 6.57
C SER A 178 3.40 6.39 7.64
N GLU A 179 3.43 7.69 7.91
CA GLU A 179 4.29 8.31 8.94
C GLU A 179 3.85 7.95 10.37
N TYR A 180 2.58 7.56 10.55
CA TYR A 180 1.97 7.14 11.82
C TYR A 180 1.43 5.72 11.66
N PHE A 181 2.28 4.81 11.16
CA PHE A 181 1.85 3.48 10.74
C PHE A 181 1.29 2.66 11.91
N ASP A 182 1.89 2.73 13.10
CA ASP A 182 1.37 2.00 14.27
C ASP A 182 0.00 2.52 14.69
N GLU A 183 -0.17 3.84 14.79
CA GLU A 183 -1.45 4.48 15.08
C GLU A 183 -2.49 4.13 14.00
N SER A 184 -2.06 4.07 12.74
CA SER A 184 -2.89 3.67 11.60
C SER A 184 -3.37 2.23 11.73
N MET A 185 -2.50 1.29 12.14
CA MET A 185 -2.89 -0.11 12.34
C MET A 185 -3.82 -0.29 13.53
N VAL A 186 -3.63 0.49 14.62
CA VAL A 186 -4.59 0.54 15.73
C VAL A 186 -5.94 1.08 15.26
N LEU A 187 -5.96 2.16 14.49
CA LEU A 187 -7.21 2.72 13.97
C LEU A 187 -7.90 1.76 12.99
N LEU A 188 -7.14 1.01 12.19
CA LEU A 188 -7.65 -0.04 11.32
C LEU A 188 -8.27 -1.20 12.12
N LYS A 189 -7.60 -1.65 13.18
CA LYS A 189 -8.10 -2.67 14.12
C LYS A 189 -9.48 -2.28 14.67
N GLU A 190 -9.60 -1.06 15.20
CA GLU A 190 -10.86 -0.56 15.76
C GLU A 190 -11.94 -0.44 14.67
N THR A 191 -11.59 0.12 13.51
CA THR A 191 -12.54 0.33 12.39
C THR A 191 -13.09 -0.98 11.83
N LEU A 192 -12.27 -2.03 11.77
CA LEU A 192 -12.68 -3.35 11.27
C LEU A 192 -13.19 -4.27 12.39
N CYS A 193 -13.16 -3.83 13.65
CA CYS A 193 -13.46 -4.64 14.83
C CYS A 193 -12.66 -5.96 14.83
N TRP A 194 -11.36 -5.85 14.60
CA TRP A 194 -10.40 -6.95 14.60
C TRP A 194 -9.66 -7.03 15.93
N ASP A 195 -9.05 -8.19 16.19
CA ASP A 195 -8.12 -8.35 17.31
C ASP A 195 -6.72 -7.84 16.96
N LEU A 196 -5.82 -7.82 17.95
CA LEU A 196 -4.45 -7.36 17.78
C LEU A 196 -3.63 -8.23 16.82
N ASP A 197 -3.80 -9.55 16.89
CA ASP A 197 -3.04 -10.51 16.08
C ASP A 197 -3.43 -10.48 14.60
N SER A 198 -4.64 -10.00 14.31
CA SER A 198 -5.15 -9.73 12.97
C SER A 198 -4.51 -8.51 12.32
N VAL A 199 -3.93 -7.57 13.09
CA VAL A 199 -3.29 -6.35 12.56
C VAL A 199 -1.79 -6.26 12.82
N VAL A 200 -1.24 -7.17 13.63
CA VAL A 200 0.21 -7.25 13.85
C VAL A 200 0.92 -7.49 12.52
N TYR A 201 2.06 -6.83 12.32
CA TYR A 201 2.75 -6.82 11.04
C TYR A 201 4.27 -6.80 11.23
N PHE A 202 4.99 -7.34 10.25
CA PHE A 202 6.37 -6.95 9.99
C PHE A 202 6.40 -6.05 8.76
N PRO A 203 7.15 -4.93 8.80
CA PRO A 203 7.17 -4.05 7.66
C PRO A 203 7.81 -4.75 6.45
N LEU A 204 7.05 -4.81 5.35
CA LEU A 204 7.48 -5.44 4.10
C LEU A 204 7.81 -4.38 3.05
N ASN A 205 8.61 -4.78 2.05
CA ASN A 205 9.03 -3.89 0.97
C ASN A 205 9.81 -2.66 1.49
N ILE A 206 10.53 -2.84 2.60
CA ILE A 206 11.37 -1.79 3.19
C ILE A 206 12.57 -1.57 2.29
N ARG A 207 12.79 -0.32 1.88
CA ARG A 207 14.02 0.05 1.17
C ARG A 207 15.16 0.30 2.15
N ASP A 208 16.31 -0.28 1.86
CA ASP A 208 17.57 -0.07 2.58
C ASP A 208 17.95 1.42 2.62
N SER A 209 18.42 1.89 3.78
CA SER A 209 18.80 3.29 3.99
C SER A 209 19.93 3.76 3.07
N SER A 210 20.84 2.86 2.65
CA SER A 210 21.93 3.17 1.71
C SER A 210 21.45 3.65 0.34
N THR A 211 20.20 3.36 -0.01
CA THR A 211 19.58 3.82 -1.26
C THR A 211 18.63 4.98 -1.06
N ARG A 212 18.57 5.56 0.15
CA ARG A 212 17.76 6.75 0.47
C ARG A 212 18.62 8.00 0.42
N SER A 213 18.12 9.04 -0.23
CA SER A 213 18.80 10.34 -0.25
C SER A 213 18.17 11.30 0.76
N PRO A 214 18.96 11.97 1.63
CA PRO A 214 18.45 13.07 2.42
C PRO A 214 18.00 14.19 1.47
N LEU A 215 16.87 14.84 1.79
CA LEU A 215 16.33 15.93 1.00
C LEU A 215 16.50 17.24 1.76
N SER A 216 17.06 18.25 1.11
CA SER A 216 17.09 19.60 1.67
C SER A 216 15.70 20.23 1.70
N GLY A 217 15.50 21.23 2.56
CA GLY A 217 14.23 21.97 2.62
C GLY A 217 13.83 22.58 1.27
N ALA A 218 14.80 23.11 0.51
CA ALA A 218 14.55 23.67 -0.82
C ALA A 218 14.04 22.62 -1.82
N ILE A 219 14.59 21.39 -1.79
CA ILE A 219 14.12 20.29 -2.62
C ILE A 219 12.72 19.83 -2.18
N ALA A 220 12.47 19.77 -0.87
CA ALA A 220 11.15 19.44 -0.34
C ALA A 220 10.06 20.39 -0.85
N GLU A 221 10.31 21.71 -0.86
CA GLU A 221 9.35 22.69 -1.40
C GLU A 221 9.12 22.53 -2.91
N LYS A 222 10.17 22.25 -3.69
CA LYS A 222 10.01 21.92 -5.12
C LYS A 222 9.15 20.68 -5.33
N ILE A 223 9.30 19.65 -4.49
CA ILE A 223 8.47 18.44 -4.56
C ILE A 223 7.01 18.75 -4.22
N LYS A 224 6.75 19.55 -3.18
CA LYS A 224 5.38 19.97 -2.82
C LYS A 224 4.72 20.77 -3.94
N ALA A 225 5.47 21.66 -4.60
CA ALA A 225 4.97 22.43 -5.73
C ALA A 225 4.69 21.54 -6.95
N TRP A 226 5.60 20.62 -7.27
CA TRP A 226 5.43 19.68 -8.39
C TRP A 226 4.26 18.71 -8.18
N ASN A 227 4.10 18.22 -6.95
CA ASN A 227 3.05 17.29 -6.54
C ASN A 227 1.94 17.99 -5.71
N ARG A 228 1.46 19.14 -6.21
CA ARG A 228 0.56 19.98 -5.42
C ARG A 228 -0.75 19.31 -5.05
N LEU A 229 -1.35 18.48 -5.91
CA LEU A 229 -2.60 17.78 -5.60
C LEU A 229 -2.38 16.75 -4.48
N ASP A 230 -1.28 15.99 -4.55
CA ASP A 230 -0.90 15.05 -3.49
C ASP A 230 -0.61 15.78 -2.17
N TRP A 231 -0.04 16.99 -2.22
CA TRP A 231 0.17 17.82 -1.04
C TRP A 231 -1.14 18.23 -0.38
N GLU A 232 -2.13 18.68 -1.16
CA GLU A 232 -3.47 19.02 -0.64
C GLU A 232 -4.18 17.80 -0.01
N ILE A 233 -4.11 16.64 -0.66
CA ILE A 233 -4.63 15.37 -0.11
C ILE A 233 -3.95 15.08 1.24
N TYR A 234 -2.62 15.10 1.29
CA TYR A 234 -1.89 14.73 2.49
C TYR A 234 -2.16 15.67 3.67
N ILE A 235 -2.13 17.00 3.47
CA ILE A 235 -2.35 17.95 4.57
C ILE A 235 -3.76 17.82 5.15
N HIS A 236 -4.76 17.65 4.29
CA HIS A 236 -6.15 17.53 4.72
C HIS A 236 -6.35 16.25 5.53
N PHE A 237 -5.92 15.11 5.00
CA PHE A 237 -6.17 13.82 5.63
C PHE A 237 -5.24 13.50 6.80
N ASN A 238 -4.04 14.10 6.86
CA ASN A 238 -3.23 14.05 8.09
C ASN A 238 -3.94 14.80 9.23
N ARG A 239 -4.51 15.98 8.96
CA ARG A 239 -5.29 16.71 9.96
C ARG A 239 -6.51 15.90 10.43
N THR A 240 -7.33 15.43 9.50
CA THR A 240 -8.57 14.69 9.86
C THR A 240 -8.28 13.33 10.50
N PHE A 241 -7.14 12.70 10.19
CA PHE A 241 -6.66 11.51 10.89
C PHE A 241 -6.48 11.76 12.39
N TRP A 242 -5.77 12.83 12.77
CA TRP A 242 -5.58 13.17 14.18
C TRP A 242 -6.85 13.67 14.86
N GLU A 243 -7.69 14.42 14.16
CA GLU A 243 -9.03 14.81 14.66
C GLU A 243 -9.85 13.56 15.00
N ARG A 244 -9.84 12.55 14.12
CA ARG A 244 -10.52 11.27 14.36
C ARG A 244 -9.96 10.52 15.56
N ILE A 245 -8.64 10.42 15.69
CA ILE A 245 -8.02 9.79 16.86
C ILE A 245 -8.45 10.48 18.16
N ASN A 246 -8.42 11.82 18.18
CA ASN A 246 -8.82 12.58 19.37
C ASN A 246 -10.29 12.37 19.72
N ARG A 247 -11.17 12.29 18.72
CA ARG A 247 -12.61 12.13 18.89
C ARG A 247 -13.02 10.71 19.29
N ASP A 248 -12.49 9.69 18.62
CA ASP A 248 -13.03 8.32 18.69
C ASP A 248 -12.29 7.43 19.68
N ILE A 249 -10.99 7.70 19.95
CA ILE A 249 -10.14 6.82 20.76
C ILE A 249 -9.52 7.58 21.95
N GLY A 250 -9.07 8.81 21.73
CA GLY A 250 -8.27 9.58 22.66
C GLY A 250 -6.77 9.25 22.59
N ARG A 251 -5.91 10.26 22.80
CA ARG A 251 -4.45 10.13 22.64
C ARG A 251 -3.83 9.13 23.62
N GLU A 252 -4.32 9.08 24.85
CA GLU A 252 -3.78 8.18 25.88
C GLU A 252 -4.04 6.70 25.54
N ARG A 253 -5.29 6.36 25.23
CA ARG A 253 -5.66 5.00 24.78
C ARG A 253 -4.90 4.62 23.51
N MET A 254 -4.78 5.55 22.54
CA MET A 254 -3.99 5.30 21.32
C MET A 254 -2.55 4.92 21.64
N GLN A 255 -1.88 5.63 22.57
CA GLN A 255 -0.52 5.29 22.97
C GLN A 255 -0.43 3.92 23.67
N GLN A 256 -1.43 3.55 24.48
CA GLN A 256 -1.50 2.24 25.12
C GLN A 256 -1.63 1.10 24.09
N GLU A 257 -2.54 1.26 23.12
CA GLU A 257 -2.75 0.29 22.03
C GLU A 257 -1.51 0.16 21.13
N VAL A 258 -0.84 1.28 20.81
CA VAL A 258 0.42 1.26 20.06
C VAL A 258 1.52 0.53 20.84
N ARG A 259 1.60 0.70 22.16
CA ARG A 259 2.55 -0.06 22.99
C ARG A 259 2.26 -1.56 22.95
N ALA A 260 0.99 -1.95 23.06
CA ALA A 260 0.59 -3.36 22.98
C ALA A 260 0.94 -3.97 21.61
N LEU A 261 0.67 -3.23 20.51
CA LEU A 261 1.07 -3.63 19.15
C LEU A 261 2.58 -3.85 19.03
N ARG A 262 3.39 -2.90 19.49
CA ARG A 262 4.86 -3.01 19.43
C ARG A 262 5.39 -4.14 20.30
N GLN A 263 4.81 -4.37 21.48
CA GLN A 263 5.16 -5.51 22.33
C GLN A 263 4.89 -6.84 21.62
N ARG A 264 3.71 -6.97 21.00
CA ARG A 264 3.34 -8.18 20.25
C ARG A 264 4.23 -8.39 19.02
N GLN A 265 4.59 -7.33 18.31
CA GLN A 265 5.58 -7.40 17.22
C GLN A 265 6.94 -7.89 17.70
N ALA A 266 7.42 -7.38 18.84
CA ALA A 266 8.71 -7.79 19.40
C ALA A 266 8.71 -9.26 19.84
N GLU A 267 7.61 -9.73 20.44
CA GLU A 267 7.42 -11.13 20.79
C GLU A 267 7.49 -12.03 19.55
N LEU A 268 6.69 -11.72 18.52
CA LEU A 268 6.68 -12.47 17.27
C LEU A 268 8.04 -12.41 16.57
N ALA A 269 8.75 -11.28 16.61
CA ALA A 269 10.09 -11.17 16.05
C ALA A 269 11.05 -12.16 16.72
N ARG A 270 10.98 -12.29 18.04
CA ARG A 270 11.83 -13.20 18.82
C ARG A 270 11.53 -14.68 18.57
N VAL A 271 10.26 -14.99 18.28
CA VAL A 271 9.80 -16.33 17.91
C VAL A 271 10.21 -16.65 16.46
N CYS A 272 9.90 -15.76 15.52
CA CYS A 272 9.93 -16.06 14.10
C CYS A 272 11.26 -15.80 13.41
N LEU A 273 12.00 -14.76 13.79
CA LEU A 273 13.07 -14.22 12.95
C LEU A 273 14.45 -14.75 13.37
N GLN A 274 15.28 -15.06 12.37
CA GLN A 274 16.71 -15.25 12.57
C GLN A 274 17.36 -13.86 12.72
N GLY A 275 17.55 -13.43 13.96
CA GLY A 275 17.97 -12.06 14.30
C GLY A 275 16.78 -11.15 14.59
N THR A 276 17.03 -9.85 14.81
CA THR A 276 16.01 -8.89 15.24
C THR A 276 15.46 -8.01 14.12
N GLY A 277 15.92 -8.16 12.88
CA GLY A 277 15.60 -7.22 11.82
C GLY A 277 15.67 -7.79 10.41
N SER A 278 15.28 -6.95 9.46
CA SER A 278 15.35 -7.25 8.04
C SER A 278 16.80 -7.32 7.54
N VAL A 279 17.07 -8.18 6.57
CA VAL A 279 18.38 -8.41 5.96
C VAL A 279 18.40 -8.00 4.49
N ALA A 280 19.61 -7.78 3.96
CA ALA A 280 19.78 -7.46 2.56
C ALA A 280 19.41 -8.66 1.65
N PRO A 281 19.00 -8.43 0.39
CA PRO A 281 18.57 -9.49 -0.52
C PRO A 281 19.53 -10.67 -0.64
N LYS A 282 20.83 -10.38 -0.68
CA LYS A 282 21.90 -11.39 -0.81
C LYS A 282 22.01 -12.31 0.41
N ASP A 283 21.57 -11.84 1.57
CA ASP A 283 21.67 -12.54 2.85
C ASP A 283 20.36 -13.31 3.18
N ILE A 284 19.35 -13.23 2.31
CA ILE A 284 18.11 -14.00 2.42
C ILE A 284 18.37 -15.44 1.98
N LYS A 285 18.23 -16.37 2.93
CA LYS A 285 18.51 -17.80 2.76
C LYS A 285 17.44 -18.52 1.97
N ASP A 286 16.17 -18.26 2.29
CA ASP A 286 15.03 -18.84 1.57
C ASP A 286 14.67 -17.97 0.35
N SER A 287 14.90 -18.50 -0.85
CA SER A 287 14.63 -17.79 -2.09
C SER A 287 13.15 -17.45 -2.29
N SER A 288 12.23 -18.22 -1.70
CA SER A 288 10.79 -17.94 -1.76
C SER A 288 10.38 -16.70 -0.96
N LEU A 289 11.22 -16.24 -0.03
CA LEU A 289 11.01 -15.03 0.78
C LEU A 289 11.75 -13.81 0.22
N ARG A 290 12.42 -13.93 -0.93
CA ARG A 290 13.14 -12.79 -1.54
C ARG A 290 12.15 -11.80 -2.15
N PRO A 291 12.11 -10.54 -1.68
CA PRO A 291 11.25 -9.53 -2.27
C PRO A 291 11.75 -9.14 -3.67
N LEU A 292 10.82 -8.73 -4.53
CA LEU A 292 11.15 -8.21 -5.86
C LEU A 292 12.06 -6.98 -5.72
N GLN A 293 13.22 -7.03 -6.39
CA GLN A 293 14.09 -5.88 -6.55
C GLN A 293 13.67 -5.11 -7.81
N HIS A 294 13.65 -3.78 -7.76
CA HIS A 294 13.20 -2.96 -8.89
C HIS A 294 13.87 -1.59 -8.91
N GLY A 295 14.20 -1.13 -10.12
CA GLY A 295 14.95 0.10 -10.34
C GLY A 295 16.25 0.12 -9.54
N ASN A 296 16.51 1.24 -8.87
CA ASN A 296 17.69 1.41 -8.03
C ASN A 296 17.41 1.12 -6.55
N ALA A 297 16.21 0.63 -6.21
CA ALA A 297 15.84 0.37 -4.83
C ALA A 297 16.36 -1.01 -4.39
N LYS A 298 17.07 -1.02 -3.26
CA LYS A 298 17.44 -2.25 -2.55
C LYS A 298 16.37 -2.57 -1.51
N ILE A 299 15.59 -3.62 -1.74
CA ILE A 299 14.46 -3.99 -0.89
C ILE A 299 14.85 -5.10 0.07
N LEU A 300 14.72 -4.85 1.37
CA LEU A 300 15.08 -5.77 2.44
C LEU A 300 14.00 -6.85 2.64
N GLY A 301 14.42 -8.01 3.17
CA GLY A 301 13.54 -9.12 3.52
C GLY A 301 13.91 -9.72 4.88
N TYR A 302 13.42 -10.91 5.19
CA TYR A 302 13.62 -11.56 6.49
C TYR A 302 14.11 -12.99 6.35
N ASN A 303 14.88 -13.46 7.32
CA ASN A 303 15.19 -14.88 7.50
C ASN A 303 14.36 -15.42 8.67
N LEU A 304 13.75 -16.58 8.49
CA LEU A 304 13.05 -17.27 9.58
C LEU A 304 14.04 -18.04 10.45
N LYS A 305 13.71 -18.19 11.73
CA LYS A 305 14.44 -19.04 12.67
C LYS A 305 14.32 -20.51 12.26
N GLN A 306 15.41 -21.26 12.45
CA GLN A 306 15.43 -22.70 12.15
C GLN A 306 14.87 -23.51 13.32
N GLY A 307 14.34 -24.70 13.04
CA GLY A 307 13.84 -25.63 14.06
C GLY A 307 12.51 -25.22 14.70
N LEU A 308 11.72 -24.38 14.03
CA LEU A 308 10.33 -24.11 14.42
C LEU A 308 9.48 -25.34 14.13
N ASP A 309 8.48 -25.63 14.97
CA ASP A 309 7.44 -26.60 14.65
C ASP A 309 6.62 -26.13 13.44
N GLU A 310 5.91 -27.05 12.79
CA GLU A 310 5.21 -26.77 11.53
C GLU A 310 4.16 -25.66 11.63
N GLU A 311 3.46 -25.56 12.77
CA GLU A 311 2.41 -24.56 12.97
C GLU A 311 3.03 -23.16 13.14
N THR A 312 4.05 -23.07 13.99
CA THR A 312 4.80 -21.83 14.21
C THR A 312 5.50 -21.39 12.94
N GLU A 313 6.14 -22.28 12.19
CA GLU A 313 6.79 -21.95 10.92
C GLU A 313 5.78 -21.37 9.93
N ARG A 314 4.60 -22.00 9.80
CA ARG A 314 3.53 -21.52 8.90
C ARG A 314 3.02 -20.14 9.31
N MET A 315 2.84 -19.89 10.60
CA MET A 315 2.43 -18.58 11.13
C MET A 315 3.49 -17.51 10.85
N CYS A 316 4.76 -17.80 11.16
CA CYS A 316 5.90 -16.92 10.94
C CYS A 316 6.15 -16.64 9.45
N ARG A 317 6.02 -17.64 8.58
CA ARG A 317 6.18 -17.50 7.13
C ARG A 317 5.16 -16.53 6.56
N ARG A 318 3.90 -16.65 6.95
CA ARG A 318 2.84 -15.72 6.51
C ARG A 318 3.12 -14.26 6.87
N LEU A 319 3.75 -13.99 8.02
CA LEU A 319 4.14 -12.64 8.46
C LEU A 319 5.22 -12.00 7.58
N VAL A 320 6.09 -12.79 6.96
CA VAL A 320 7.26 -12.28 6.21
C VAL A 320 7.17 -12.46 4.70
N THR A 321 6.18 -13.20 4.20
CA THR A 321 6.05 -13.50 2.77
C THR A 321 5.77 -12.21 1.98
N PRO A 322 6.60 -11.86 0.99
CA PRO A 322 6.38 -10.65 0.20
C PRO A 322 5.10 -10.75 -0.66
N GLU A 323 4.53 -9.59 -1.00
CA GLU A 323 3.18 -9.48 -1.54
C GLU A 323 2.94 -10.31 -2.82
N LEU A 324 3.93 -10.41 -3.71
CA LEU A 324 3.79 -11.11 -4.98
C LEU A 324 3.70 -12.62 -4.76
N GLN A 325 4.58 -13.17 -3.93
CA GLN A 325 4.60 -14.60 -3.60
C GLN A 325 3.33 -14.98 -2.84
N TYR A 326 2.89 -14.15 -1.89
CA TYR A 326 1.68 -14.43 -1.13
C TYR A 326 0.44 -14.35 -2.03
N SER A 327 0.35 -13.33 -2.88
CA SER A 327 -0.73 -13.20 -3.86
C SER A 327 -0.81 -14.42 -4.78
N THR A 328 0.33 -14.88 -5.31
CA THR A 328 0.38 -16.08 -6.17
C THR A 328 -0.07 -17.33 -5.43
N SER A 329 0.34 -17.51 -4.16
CA SER A 329 -0.08 -18.64 -3.34
C SER A 329 -1.60 -18.65 -3.10
N LEU A 330 -2.16 -17.51 -2.68
CA LEU A 330 -3.60 -17.38 -2.43
C LEU A 330 -4.42 -17.50 -3.72
N TYR A 331 -3.92 -16.98 -4.85
CA TYR A 331 -4.56 -17.15 -6.15
C TYR A 331 -4.66 -18.62 -6.55
N LYS A 332 -3.56 -19.39 -6.44
CA LYS A 332 -3.55 -20.83 -6.73
C LYS A 332 -4.50 -21.61 -5.83
N LYS A 333 -4.60 -21.23 -4.54
CA LYS A 333 -5.55 -21.81 -3.58
C LYS A 333 -7.01 -21.53 -3.98
N GLN A 334 -7.32 -20.30 -4.40
CA GLN A 334 -8.67 -19.91 -4.76
C GLN A 334 -9.11 -20.40 -6.15
N PHE A 335 -8.17 -20.52 -7.10
CA PHE A 335 -8.42 -20.90 -8.49
C PHE A 335 -7.52 -22.06 -8.95
N PRO A 336 -7.66 -23.27 -8.37
CA PRO A 336 -6.76 -24.39 -8.64
C PRO A 336 -6.79 -24.87 -10.11
N GLN A 337 -7.90 -24.64 -10.82
CA GLN A 337 -8.08 -25.03 -12.22
C GLN A 337 -7.61 -23.97 -13.22
N LYS A 338 -7.08 -22.83 -12.75
CA LYS A 338 -6.63 -21.71 -13.60
C LYS A 338 -5.27 -21.23 -13.11
N PRO A 339 -4.18 -21.99 -13.36
CA PRO A 339 -2.86 -21.59 -12.91
C PRO A 339 -2.51 -20.19 -13.46
N PRO A 340 -1.78 -19.38 -12.67
CA PRO A 340 -1.40 -18.02 -13.05
C PRO A 340 -0.44 -17.99 -14.23
#